data_AF-A0A2N8KQ53-F1
#
_entry.id   AF-A0A2N8KQ53-F1
#
_cell.length_a   1.000
_cell.length_b   1.000
_cell.length_c   1.000
_cell.angle_alpha   90.00
_cell.angle_beta   90.00
_cell.angle_gamma   90.00
#
_symmetry.space_group_name_H-M   'P 1'
#
loop_
_entity.id
_entity.type
_entity.pdbx_description
1 polymer ?
#
loop_
_entity_poly.entity_id
_entity_poly.type
_entity_poly.pdbx_seq_one_letter_code
_entity_poly.pdbx_strand_id
1 'polypeptide(L)' 'MSWDALFSMQGHGPYLLGAYGVTLALIGVEAFVLWRRARARRAARQAQPGGGRP' A
#
# COMPACT_ATOMS: atom_id res chain seq x y z
N MET A 1 1.46 25.83 13.33
CA MET A 1 1.96 25.72 11.95
C MET A 1 0.77 25.37 11.07
N SER A 2 0.32 26.32 10.26
CA SER A 2 -0.96 26.26 9.55
C SER A 2 -0.89 25.26 8.39
N TRP A 3 -1.69 24.19 8.48
CA TRP A 3 -1.97 23.29 7.36
C TRP A 3 -2.40 24.05 6.09
N ASP A 4 -3.08 25.18 6.27
CA ASP A 4 -3.43 26.13 5.20
C ASP A 4 -2.22 26.67 4.42
N ALA A 5 -1.06 26.89 5.06
CA ALA A 5 0.11 27.45 4.36
C ALA A 5 0.70 26.46 3.34
N LEU A 6 0.59 25.15 3.58
CA LEU A 6 1.03 24.11 2.64
C LEU A 6 0.18 24.07 1.37
N PHE A 7 -1.10 24.44 1.47
CA PHE A 7 -2.01 24.55 0.33
C PHE A 7 -2.06 25.96 -0.27
N SER A 8 -1.74 26.98 0.53
CA SER A 8 -1.77 28.41 0.17
C SER A 8 -0.48 28.90 -0.50
N MET A 9 0.62 28.14 -0.45
CA MET A 9 1.82 28.40 -1.24
C MET A 9 1.53 28.24 -2.75
N GLN A 10 1.08 29.35 -3.34
CA GLN A 10 1.37 29.71 -4.73
C GLN A 10 0.90 28.68 -5.78
N GLY A 11 -0.23 28.02 -5.56
CA GLY A 11 -0.82 27.09 -6.54
C GLY A 11 -0.02 25.79 -6.76
N HIS A 12 0.99 25.50 -5.93
CA HIS A 12 1.80 24.27 -6.02
C HIS A 12 1.35 23.16 -5.07
N GLY A 13 0.41 23.44 -4.16
CA GLY A 13 -0.21 22.45 -3.27
C GLY A 13 -0.78 21.22 -4.01
N PRO A 14 -1.50 21.36 -5.14
CA PRO A 14 -1.98 20.22 -5.92
C PRO A 14 -0.85 19.38 -6.52
N TYR A 15 0.25 20.03 -6.94
CA TYR A 15 1.40 19.35 -7.51
C TYR A 15 2.19 18.58 -6.44
N LEU A 16 2.37 19.15 -5.25
CA LEU A 16 2.98 18.43 -4.12
C LEU A 16 2.11 17.26 -3.67
N LEU A 17 0.79 17.45 -3.51
CA LEU A 17 -0.12 16.34 -3.20
C LEU A 17 -0.09 15.27 -4.28
N GLY A 18 -0.04 15.67 -5.56
CA GLY A 18 0.09 14.75 -6.68
C GLY A 18 1.40 13.96 -6.60
N ALA A 19 2.55 14.63 -6.53
CA ALA A 19 3.86 13.99 -6.54
C ALA A 19 4.05 13.05 -5.33
N TYR A 20 3.86 13.56 -4.12
CA TYR A 20 4.06 12.76 -2.90
C TYR A 20 2.94 11.74 -2.68
N GLY A 21 1.70 12.10 -3.03
CA GLY A 21 0.55 11.21 -2.93
C GLY A 21 0.62 10.04 -3.90
N VAL A 22 1.08 10.26 -5.14
CA VAL A 22 1.27 9.17 -6.12
C VAL A 22 2.36 8.21 -5.65
N THR A 23 3.47 8.70 -5.12
CA THR A 23 4.52 7.83 -4.56
C THR A 23 3.99 6.98 -3.40
N LEU A 24 3.26 7.59 -2.46
CA LEU A 24 2.61 6.88 -1.36
C LEU A 24 1.59 5.84 -1.86
N ALA A 25 0.81 6.18 -2.89
CA ALA A 25 -0.15 5.26 -3.50
C ALA A 25 0.55 4.06 -4.14
N LEU A 26 1.65 4.27 -4.88
CA LEU A 26 2.42 3.18 -5.50
C LEU A 26 3.01 2.24 -4.45
N ILE A 27 3.64 2.80 -3.41
CA ILE A 27 4.18 2.02 -2.28
C ILE A 27 3.06 1.23 -1.59
N GLY A 28 1.91 1.89 -1.34
CA GLY A 28 0.75 1.27 -0.71
C GLY A 28 0.18 0.13 -1.55
N VAL A 29 0.06 0.30 -2.87
CA VAL A 29 -0.41 -0.72 -3.79
C VAL A 29 0.55 -1.91 -3.82
N GLU A 30 1.86 -1.67 -3.90
CA GLU A 30 2.85 -2.75 -3.92
C GLU A 30 2.82 -3.54 -2.60
N ALA A 31 2.82 -2.85 -1.46
CA ALA A 31 2.69 -3.46 -0.15
C ALA A 31 1.38 -4.26 -0.01
N PHE A 32 0.26 -3.72 -0.50
CA PHE A 32 -1.04 -4.39 -0.49
C PHE A 32 -1.04 -5.65 -1.37
N VAL A 33 -0.45 -5.60 -2.56
CA VAL A 33 -0.33 -6.75 -3.47
C VAL A 33 0.53 -7.84 -2.84
N LEU A 34 1.67 -7.49 -2.25
CA LEU A 34 2.55 -8.43 -1.56
C LEU A 34 1.87 -9.06 -0.35
N TRP A 35 1.17 -8.25 0.45
CA TRP A 35 0.37 -8.72 1.58
C TRP A 35 -0.74 -9.67 1.14
N ARG A 36 -1.51 -9.31 0.10
CA ARG A 36 -2.58 -10.16 -0.47
C ARG A 36 -2.03 -11.49 -0.97
N ARG A 37 -0.90 -11.49 -1.68
CA ARG A 37 -0.23 -12.70 -2.16
C ARG A 37 0.28 -13.56 -0.99
N ALA A 38 0.88 -12.93 0.03
CA ALA A 38 1.31 -13.63 1.23
C ALA A 38 0.12 -14.26 1.97
N ARG A 39 -1.00 -13.55 2.08
CA ARG A 39 -2.22 -14.06 2.71
C ARG A 39 -2.84 -15.20 1.92
N ALA A 40 -2.91 -15.10 0.59
CA ALA A 40 -3.39 -16.18 -0.28
C ALA A 40 -2.54 -17.46 -0.13
N ARG A 41 -1.21 -17.33 -0.08
CA ARG A 41 -0.30 -18.47 0.17
C ARG A 41 -0.51 -19.10 1.55
N ARG A 42 -0.75 -18.28 2.59
CA ARG A 42 -1.05 -18.78 3.93
C ARG A 42 -2.40 -19.53 3.95
N ALA A 43 -3.42 -18.99 3.30
CA ALA A 43 -4.71 -19.65 3.16
C ALA A 43 -4.58 -20.99 2.42
N ALA A 44 -3.81 -21.05 1.33
CA ALA A 44 -3.55 -22.28 0.59
C ALA A 44 -2.79 -23.32 1.43
N ARG A 45 -1.81 -22.91 2.24
CA ARG A 45 -1.10 -23.80 3.18
C ARG A 45 -2.00 -24.32 4.30
N GLN A 46 -2.92 -23.50 4.80
CA GLN A 46 -3.91 -23.91 5.81
C GLN A 46 -4.99 -24.82 5.22
N ALA A 47 -5.32 -24.63 3.94
CA ALA A 47 -6.24 -25.48 3.20
C ALA A 47 -5.61 -26.82 2.75
N GLN A 48 -4.36 -27.11 3.12
CA GLN A 48 -3.74 -28.42 2.96
C GLN A 48 -3.80 -29.19 4.30
N PRO A 49 -4.94 -29.80 4.67
CA PRO A 49 -4.98 -30.73 5.79
C PRO A 49 -4.30 -32.04 5.37
N GLY A 50 -3.27 -32.47 6.11
CA GLY A 50 -2.94 -33.89 6.24
C GLY A 50 -2.08 -34.57 5.15
N GLY A 51 -1.29 -33.84 4.37
CA GLY A 51 -0.37 -34.45 3.40
C GLY A 51 0.99 -34.83 3.99
N GLY A 52 1.08 -35.86 4.84
CA GLY A 52 2.39 -36.45 5.12
C GLY A 52 2.50 -37.30 6.38
N ARG A 53 2.25 -38.60 6.25
CA ARG A 53 3.16 -39.65 6.74
C ARG A 53 3.15 -40.82 5.72
N PRO A 54 4.31 -41.29 5.24
CA PRO A 54 4.41 -42.56 4.52
C PRO A 54 4.15 -43.77 5.44
#